data_AF-A0A4Q3H930-F1
#
_entry.id   AF-A0A4Q3H930-F1
#
_cell.length_a   1.000
_cell.length_b   1.000
_cell.length_c   1.000
_cell.angle_alpha   90.00
_cell.angle_beta   90.00
_cell.angle_gamma   90.00
#
_symmetry.space_group_name_H-M   'P 1'
#
loop_
_entity.id
_entity.type
_entity.pdbx_description
1 polymer ?
#
loop_
_entity_poly.entity_id
_entity_poly.type
_entity_poly.pdbx_seq_one_letter_code
_entity_poly.pdbx_strand_id
1 'polypeptide(L)'
;MKRLEVFVESIILASRWLLVVFYIGLGLALALYAVSFGFKLWDFASHMIGMDETQTILKILGLIDAALIASLVVMVIISGYENFVSRFDNEGDVHWLGQIDAGSLKIKVASTIVAISSIHLLQIFL
;
A
#
# COMPACT_ATOMS: atom_id res chain seq x y z
N MET A 1 -17.58 -15.54 -30.53
CA MET A 1 -16.22 -15.13 -30.10
C MET A 1 -16.20 -13.68 -29.61
N LYS A 2 -16.75 -12.69 -30.33
CA LYS A 2 -16.87 -11.28 -29.87
C LYS A 2 -17.56 -11.06 -28.50
N ARG A 3 -18.51 -11.92 -28.10
CA ARG A 3 -19.21 -11.80 -26.79
C ARG A 3 -18.34 -12.15 -25.58
N LEU A 4 -17.35 -13.04 -25.75
CA LEU A 4 -16.43 -13.39 -24.67
C LEU A 4 -15.38 -12.28 -24.48
N GLU A 5 -14.93 -11.67 -25.57
CA GLU A 5 -14.03 -10.51 -25.56
C GLU A 5 -14.64 -9.34 -24.79
N VAL A 6 -15.88 -8.94 -25.14
CA VAL A 6 -16.59 -7.84 -24.46
C VAL A 6 -16.87 -8.16 -22.99
N PHE A 7 -17.14 -9.43 -22.65
CA PHE A 7 -17.36 -9.83 -21.26
C PHE A 7 -16.07 -9.74 -20.43
N VAL A 8 -14.93 -10.16 -21.00
CA VAL A 8 -13.62 -10.04 -20.35
C VAL A 8 -13.19 -8.57 -20.23
N GLU A 9 -13.40 -7.75 -21.28
CA GLU A 9 -13.15 -6.30 -21.23
C GLU A 9 -13.99 -5.62 -20.15
N SER A 10 -15.29 -5.92 -20.04
CA SER A 10 -16.14 -5.36 -18.98
C SER A 10 -15.65 -5.74 -17.57
N ILE A 11 -15.17 -6.97 -17.37
CA ILE A 11 -14.62 -7.40 -16.08
C ILE A 11 -13.32 -6.66 -15.74
N ILE A 12 -12.44 -6.48 -16.74
CA ILE A 12 -11.18 -5.75 -16.57
C ILE A 12 -11.45 -4.26 -16.30
N LEU A 13 -12.42 -3.65 -16.99
CA LEU A 13 -12.82 -2.26 -16.75
C LEU A 13 -13.48 -2.07 -15.38
N ALA A 14 -14.27 -3.04 -14.90
CA ALA A 14 -14.86 -3.01 -13.57
C ALA A 14 -13.79 -3.10 -12.46
N SER A 15 -12.70 -3.86 -12.69
CA SER A 15 -11.56 -3.96 -11.78
C SER A 15 -10.89 -2.60 -11.50
N ARG A 16 -10.84 -1.69 -12.49
CA ARG A 16 -10.30 -0.33 -12.31
C ARG A 16 -11.07 0.46 -11.25
N TRP A 17 -12.41 0.47 -11.37
CA TRP A 17 -13.25 1.20 -10.42
C TRP A 17 -13.16 0.63 -9.00
N LEU A 18 -13.02 -0.69 -8.90
CA LEU A 18 -12.78 -1.35 -7.62
C LEU A 18 -11.45 -0.87 -7.01
N LEU A 19 -10.34 -0.87 -7.76
CA LEU A 19 -9.04 -0.40 -7.28
C LEU A 19 -9.06 1.07 -6.82
N VAL A 20 -9.77 1.95 -7.54
CA VAL A 20 -9.92 3.36 -7.14
C VAL A 20 -10.60 3.48 -5.77
N VAL A 21 -11.65 2.69 -5.51
CA VAL A 21 -12.32 2.67 -4.19
C VAL A 21 -11.35 2.20 -3.10
N PHE A 22 -10.51 1.19 -3.37
CA PHE A 22 -9.49 0.74 -2.43
C PHE A 22 -8.45 1.84 -2.14
N TYR A 23 -7.99 2.58 -3.15
CA TYR A 23 -7.03 3.69 -2.94
C TYR A 23 -7.64 4.85 -2.14
N ILE A 24 -8.92 5.17 -2.36
CA ILE A 24 -9.64 6.14 -1.53
C ILE A 24 -9.71 5.64 -0.08
N GLY A 25 -10.02 4.36 0.13
CA GLY A 25 -10.02 3.74 1.46
C GLY A 25 -8.67 3.81 2.16
N LEU A 26 -7.57 3.50 1.44
CA LEU A 26 -6.21 3.62 1.96
C LEU A 26 -5.83 5.07 2.30
N GLY A 27 -6.25 6.03 1.47
CA GLY A 27 -6.05 7.45 1.75
C GLY A 27 -6.79 7.90 3.02
N LEU A 28 -8.03 7.44 3.21
CA LEU A 28 -8.79 7.70 4.43
C LEU A 28 -8.14 7.06 5.67
N ALA A 29 -7.69 5.81 5.55
CA ALA A 29 -6.96 5.13 6.61
C ALA A 29 -5.66 5.87 6.99
N LEU A 30 -4.92 6.36 5.99
CA LEU A 30 -3.73 7.19 6.20
C LEU A 30 -4.06 8.51 6.91
N ALA A 31 -5.17 9.15 6.57
CA ALA A 31 -5.61 10.37 7.24
C ALA A 31 -5.96 10.13 8.72
N LEU A 32 -6.70 9.06 9.02
CA LEU A 32 -6.98 8.65 10.40
C LEU A 32 -5.68 8.31 11.15
N TYR A 33 -4.76 7.63 10.49
CA TYR A 33 -3.45 7.30 11.05
C TYR A 33 -2.62 8.55 11.35
N ALA A 34 -2.64 9.55 10.47
CA ALA A 34 -1.96 10.83 10.68
C ALA A 34 -2.47 11.57 11.92
N VAL A 35 -3.79 11.52 12.17
CA VAL A 35 -4.38 12.07 13.40
C VAL A 35 -3.85 11.33 14.64
N SER A 36 -3.82 9.99 14.60
CA SER A 36 -3.24 9.17 15.69
C SER A 36 -1.75 9.48 15.93
N PHE A 37 -0.97 9.65 14.85
CA PHE A 37 0.43 10.08 14.94
C PHE A 37 0.57 11.46 15.60
N GLY A 38 -0.30 12.41 15.25
CA GLY A 38 -0.34 13.73 15.89
C GLY A 38 -0.54 13.64 17.41
N PHE A 39 -1.44 12.77 17.88
CA PHE A 39 -1.62 12.55 19.32
C PHE A 39 -0.38 11.94 19.99
N LYS A 40 0.27 10.95 19.37
CA LYS A 40 1.51 10.36 19.90
C LYS A 40 2.64 11.38 19.99
N LEU A 41 2.75 12.25 18.98
CA LEU A 41 3.76 13.30 18.93
C LEU A 41 3.50 14.36 20.00
N TRP A 42 2.23 14.73 20.21
CA TRP A 42 1.85 15.65 21.28
C TRP A 42 2.15 15.06 22.67
N ASP A 43 1.78 13.80 22.91
CA ASP A 43 2.07 13.08 24.16
C ASP A 43 3.57 13.03 24.45
N PHE A 44 4.38 12.72 23.42
CA PHE A 44 5.83 12.71 23.54
C PHE A 44 6.38 14.10 23.86
N ALA A 45 5.92 15.14 23.16
CA ALA A 45 6.36 16.51 23.38
C ALA A 45 6.00 17.03 24.79
N SER A 46 4.82 16.70 25.31
CA SER A 46 4.38 17.16 26.63
C SER A 46 5.09 16.45 27.79
N HIS A 47 5.53 15.20 27.60
CA HIS A 47 6.16 14.39 28.64
C HIS A 47 7.69 14.27 28.51
N MET A 48 8.31 14.90 27.52
CA MET A 48 9.76 14.82 27.29
C MET A 48 10.59 15.34 28.48
N ILE A 49 10.08 16.33 29.22
CA ILE A 49 10.76 16.93 30.37
C ILE A 49 10.48 16.07 31.61
N GLY A 50 11.33 15.07 31.86
CA GLY A 50 11.24 14.19 33.02
C GLY A 50 11.28 12.69 32.71
N MET A 51 11.36 12.31 31.43
CA MET A 51 11.58 10.91 31.04
C MET A 51 13.04 10.49 31.20
N ASP A 52 13.23 9.22 31.57
CA ASP A 52 14.53 8.57 31.50
C ASP A 52 15.02 8.48 30.04
N GLU A 53 16.34 8.44 29.85
CA GLU A 53 16.98 8.42 28.53
C GLU A 53 16.48 7.23 27.69
N THR A 54 16.31 6.06 28.33
CA THR A 54 15.79 4.84 27.69
C THR A 54 14.36 5.01 27.16
N GLN A 55 13.50 5.66 27.94
CA GLN A 55 12.10 5.88 27.56
C GLN A 55 11.97 6.85 26.40
N THR A 56 12.84 7.87 26.38
CA THR A 56 12.92 8.85 25.29
C THR A 56 13.28 8.17 23.98
N ILE A 57 14.30 7.30 23.97
CA ILE A 57 14.71 6.54 22.78
C ILE A 57 13.56 5.65 22.28
N LEU A 58 12.87 4.93 23.16
CA LEU A 58 11.74 4.06 22.79
C LEU A 58 10.58 4.84 22.16
N LYS A 59 10.23 6.01 22.72
CA LYS A 59 9.19 6.87 22.16
C LYS A 59 9.56 7.40 20.77
N ILE A 60 10.81 7.82 20.58
CA ILE A 60 11.32 8.26 19.26
C ILE A 60 11.26 7.11 18.25
N LEU A 61 11.67 5.90 18.63
CA LEU A 61 11.62 4.74 17.75
C LEU A 61 10.19 4.43 17.29
N GLY A 62 9.20 4.55 18.18
CA GLY A 62 7.79 4.39 17.84
C GLY A 62 7.25 5.48 16.90
N LEU A 63 7.76 6.72 16.99
CA LEU A 63 7.41 7.79 16.04
C LEU A 63 8.03 7.53 14.65
N ILE A 64 9.28 7.05 14.61
CA ILE A 64 9.95 6.67 13.35
C ILE A 64 9.19 5.54 12.67
N ASP A 65 8.83 4.49 13.40
CA ASP A 65 8.05 3.37 12.85
C ASP A 65 6.71 3.84 12.25
N ALA A 66 6.00 4.71 12.96
CA ALA A 66 4.76 5.28 12.45
C ALA A 66 4.96 6.08 11.15
N ALA A 67 6.04 6.85 11.04
CA ALA A 67 6.38 7.57 9.82
C ALA A 67 6.74 6.61 8.65
N LEU A 68 7.41 5.49 8.94
CA LEU A 68 7.74 4.46 7.94
C LEU A 68 6.47 3.77 7.42
N ILE A 69 5.54 3.40 8.30
CA ILE A 69 4.24 2.82 7.91
C ILE A 69 3.48 3.78 6.98
N ALA A 70 3.40 5.06 7.35
CA ALA A 70 2.75 6.07 6.52
C ALA A 70 3.40 6.19 5.13
N SER A 71 4.74 6.21 5.09
CA SER A 71 5.51 6.29 3.83
C SER A 71 5.25 5.07 2.92
N LEU A 72 5.16 3.88 3.51
CA LEU A 72 4.85 2.65 2.78
C LEU A 72 3.43 2.68 2.20
N VAL A 73 2.43 3.14 2.98
CA VAL A 73 1.05 3.28 2.50
C VAL A 73 0.99 4.23 1.30
N VAL A 74 1.66 5.38 1.37
CA VAL A 74 1.72 6.34 0.25
C VAL A 74 2.36 5.70 -0.98
N MET A 75 3.47 4.97 -0.82
CA MET A 75 4.11 4.25 -1.92
C MET A 75 3.17 3.24 -2.58
N VAL A 76 2.41 2.49 -1.78
CA VAL A 76 1.43 1.50 -2.29
C VAL A 76 0.31 2.18 -3.07
N ILE A 77 -0.20 3.32 -2.58
CA ILE A 77 -1.24 4.09 -3.28
C ILE A 77 -0.73 4.59 -4.63
N ILE A 78 0.42 5.28 -4.64
CA ILE A 78 1.00 5.87 -5.87
C ILE A 78 1.37 4.79 -6.88
N SER A 79 2.14 3.78 -6.44
CA SER A 79 2.60 2.69 -7.31
C SER A 79 1.43 1.84 -7.80
N GLY A 80 0.42 1.61 -6.97
CA GLY A 80 -0.80 0.92 -7.37
C GLY A 80 -1.56 1.70 -8.43
N TYR A 81 -1.79 2.99 -8.21
CA TYR A 81 -2.48 3.84 -9.16
C TYR A 81 -1.76 3.91 -10.52
N GLU A 82 -0.44 4.13 -10.51
CA GLU A 82 0.35 4.22 -11.74
C GLU A 82 0.30 2.90 -12.54
N ASN A 83 0.52 1.76 -11.87
CA ASN A 83 0.60 0.47 -12.53
C ASN A 83 -0.74 -0.03 -13.06
N PHE A 84 -1.85 0.22 -12.35
CA PHE A 84 -3.14 -0.41 -12.64
C PHE A 84 -4.22 0.54 -13.15
N VAL A 85 -4.11 1.86 -12.92
CA VAL A 85 -5.15 2.83 -13.32
C VAL A 85 -4.63 3.81 -14.37
N SER A 86 -3.43 4.37 -14.18
CA SER A 86 -2.86 5.42 -15.05
C SER A 86 -2.35 4.89 -16.39
N ARG A 87 -1.80 3.66 -16.44
CA ARG A 87 -1.23 3.10 -17.67
C ARG A 87 -2.24 2.76 -18.76
N PHE A 88 -3.53 2.65 -18.43
CA PHE A 88 -4.59 2.36 -19.39
C PHE A 88 -5.21 3.60 -20.04
N ASP A 89 -4.83 4.81 -19.60
CA ASP A 89 -5.31 6.08 -20.18
C ASP A 89 -4.42 6.56 -21.36
N ASN A 90 -3.23 5.96 -21.51
CA ASN A 90 -2.41 6.11 -22.72
C ASN A 90 -2.76 5.01 -23.72
N GLU A 91 -3.87 5.20 -24.45
CA GLU A 91 -4.44 4.28 -25.45
C GLU A 91 -3.58 4.04 -26.71
N GLY A 92 -2.27 4.33 -26.67
CA GLY A 92 -1.40 4.36 -27.85
C GLY A 92 -0.73 3.04 -28.25
N ASP A 93 -0.60 2.04 -27.38
CA ASP A 93 0.17 0.82 -27.69
C ASP A 93 -0.53 -0.45 -27.22
N VAL A 94 -1.38 -0.99 -28.08
CA VAL A 94 -2.10 -2.26 -27.91
C VAL A 94 -1.19 -3.47 -28.24
N HIS A 95 0.08 -3.44 -27.81
CA HIS A 95 1.06 -4.51 -28.05
C HIS A 95 1.30 -5.41 -26.81
N TRP A 96 0.54 -5.26 -25.73
CA TRP A 96 0.88 -5.88 -24.43
C TRP A 96 0.26 -7.27 -24.17
N LEU A 97 -0.75 -7.68 -24.93
CA LEU A 97 -1.39 -9.01 -24.75
C LEU A 97 -0.53 -10.19 -25.24
N GLY A 98 0.63 -9.92 -25.86
CA GLY A 98 1.49 -10.95 -26.46
C GLY A 98 2.69 -11.43 -25.63
N GLN A 99 3.03 -10.80 -24.49
CA GLN A 99 4.27 -11.12 -23.77
C GLN A 99 4.16 -11.15 -22.23
N ILE A 100 2.99 -11.40 -21.66
CA ILE A 100 2.93 -11.74 -20.23
C ILE A 100 3.35 -13.20 -20.06
N ASP A 101 4.66 -13.41 -19.95
CA ASP A 101 5.22 -14.70 -19.54
C ASP A 101 4.68 -15.07 -18.16
N ALA A 102 3.82 -16.10 -18.13
CA ALA A 102 3.17 -16.60 -16.93
C ALA A 102 4.17 -17.01 -15.83
N GLY A 103 5.45 -17.24 -16.19
CA GLY A 103 6.54 -17.45 -15.24
C GLY A 103 6.82 -16.22 -14.38
N SER A 104 7.01 -15.06 -15.00
CA SER A 104 7.27 -13.81 -14.27
C SER A 104 6.12 -13.38 -13.36
N LEU A 105 4.87 -13.64 -13.78
CA LEU A 105 3.68 -13.31 -13.02
C LEU A 105 3.55 -14.18 -11.77
N LYS A 106 3.83 -15.49 -11.89
CA LYS A 106 3.84 -16.41 -10.73
C LYS A 106 4.90 -16.00 -9.70
N ILE A 107 6.08 -15.58 -10.15
CA ILE A 107 7.17 -15.17 -9.26
C ILE A 107 6.82 -13.87 -8.52
N LYS A 108 6.25 -12.87 -9.21
CA LYS A 108 5.82 -11.60 -8.57
C LYS A 108 4.69 -11.80 -7.58
N VAL A 109 3.73 -12.66 -7.89
CA VAL A 109 2.63 -12.98 -6.97
C VAL A 109 3.17 -13.73 -5.74
N ALA A 110 4.04 -14.72 -5.94
CA ALA A 110 4.64 -15.46 -4.83
C ALA A 110 5.49 -14.56 -3.90
N SER A 111 6.31 -13.66 -4.46
CA SER A 111 7.13 -12.75 -3.64
C SER A 111 6.30 -11.77 -2.82
N THR A 112 5.20 -11.27 -3.37
CA THR A 112 4.31 -10.33 -2.66
C THR A 112 3.59 -11.01 -1.49
N ILE A 113 3.15 -12.26 -1.67
CA ILE A 113 2.52 -13.05 -0.61
C ILE A 113 3.51 -13.35 0.52
N VAL A 114 4.75 -13.72 0.18
CA VAL A 114 5.80 -14.00 1.17
C VAL A 114 6.12 -12.76 2.01
N ALA A 115 6.21 -11.59 1.38
CA ALA A 115 6.49 -10.34 2.09
C ALA A 115 5.37 -9.97 3.09
N ILE A 116 4.10 -10.08 2.67
CA ILE A 116 2.95 -9.80 3.53
C ILE A 116 2.87 -10.80 4.69
N SER A 117 3.03 -12.10 4.42
CA SER A 117 3.04 -13.13 5.47
C SER A 117 4.19 -12.98 6.45
N SER A 118 5.37 -12.54 6.00
CA SER A 118 6.55 -12.37 6.87
C SER A 118 6.33 -11.25 7.89
N ILE A 119 5.69 -10.16 7.47
CA ILE A 119 5.33 -9.04 8.37
C ILE A 119 4.29 -9.50 9.40
N HIS A 120 3.29 -10.27 8.97
CA HIS A 120 2.25 -10.76 9.86
C HIS A 120 2.79 -11.76 10.90
N LEU A 121 3.72 -12.64 10.52
CA LEU A 121 4.37 -13.57 11.45
C LEU A 121 5.20 -12.83 12.50
N LEU A 122 5.92 -11.78 12.11
CA LEU A 122 6.72 -10.97 13.06
C LEU A 122 5.84 -10.32 14.15
N GLN A 123 4.63 -9.91 13.82
CA GLN A 123 3.68 -9.34 14.78
C GLN A 123 3.12 -10.35 15.79
N ILE A 124 3.24 -11.66 15.52
CA ILE A 124 2.73 -12.72 16.42
C ILE A 124 3.79 -13.11 17.47
N PHE A 125 5.07 -12.91 17.17
CA PHE A 125 6.18 -13.32 18.03
C PHE A 125 6.75 -12.20 18.92
N LEU A 126 6.36 -10.95 18.66
CA LEU A 126 6.64 -9.76 19.49
C LEU A 126 5.38 -9.35 20.26
#